data_AF-A0A7W6UHR2-F1
#
_entry.id   AF-A0A7W6UHR2-F1
#
_cell.length_a   1.000
_cell.length_b   1.000
_cell.length_c   1.000
_cell.angle_alpha   90.00
_cell.angle_beta   90.00
_cell.angle_gamma   90.00
#
_symmetry.space_group_name_H-M   'P 1'
#
loop_
_entity.id
_entity.type
_entity.pdbx_description
1 polymer ?
#
loop_
_entity_poly.entity_id
_entity_poly.type
_entity_poly.pdbx_seq_one_letter_code
_entity_poly.pdbx_strand_id
1 'polypeptide(L)' 'MSGQDRYSVVRTLGDAATMLISEWPGDDGEEYVVAVRTCLDAIRGTTPPNAAREALMRAADEAGIRYLSVVH' A
#
# COMPACT_ATOMS: atom_id res chain seq x y z
N MET A 1 -24.66 -2.82 -9.74
CA MET A 1 -23.96 -3.49 -8.63
C MET A 1 -22.85 -4.32 -9.23
N SER A 2 -21.66 -3.75 -9.38
CA SER A 2 -20.49 -4.48 -9.89
C SER A 2 -19.43 -4.41 -8.82
N GLY A 3 -19.53 -5.28 -7.82
CA GLY A 3 -18.45 -5.53 -6.88
C GLY A 3 -17.36 -6.27 -7.63
N GLN A 4 -16.49 -5.54 -8.32
CA GLN A 4 -15.24 -6.11 -8.79
C GLN A 4 -14.32 -6.12 -7.57
N ASP A 5 -14.12 -7.30 -6.98
CA ASP A 5 -12.93 -7.58 -6.17
C ASP A 5 -11.71 -7.26 -7.05
N ARG A 6 -11.23 -6.01 -6.99
CA ARG A 6 -10.11 -5.54 -7.80
C ARG A 6 -8.84 -5.83 -7.02
N TYR A 7 -8.30 -7.02 -7.23
CA TYR A 7 -6.99 -7.37 -6.71
C TYR A 7 -5.92 -6.56 -7.46
N SER A 8 -5.15 -5.74 -6.74
CA SER A 8 -3.97 -5.07 -7.28
C SER A 8 -2.72 -5.79 -6.81
N VAL A 9 -1.85 -6.15 -7.74
CA VAL A 9 -0.61 -6.88 -7.43
C VAL A 9 0.52 -5.87 -7.26
N VAL A 10 0.97 -5.71 -6.02
CA VAL A 10 2.09 -4.81 -5.69
C VAL A 10 3.42 -5.58 -5.77
N ARG A 11 4.16 -5.39 -6.88
CA ARG A 11 5.50 -5.99 -7.07
C ARG A 11 6.61 -4.97 -6.86
N THR A 12 6.32 -3.71 -7.14
CA THR A 12 7.26 -2.59 -7.08
C THR A 12 6.72 -1.46 -6.22
N LEU A 13 7.60 -0.52 -5.84
CA LEU A 13 7.19 0.71 -5.17
C LEU A 13 6.28 1.58 -6.05
N GLY A 14 6.43 1.49 -7.37
CA GLY A 14 5.53 2.15 -8.33
C GLY A 14 4.12 1.60 -8.26
N ASP A 15 3.98 0.26 -8.24
CA ASP A 15 2.66 -0.39 -8.08
C ASP A 15 2.02 0.02 -6.76
N ALA A 16 2.82 0.08 -5.68
CA ALA A 16 2.36 0.52 -4.37
C ALA A 16 1.84 1.96 -4.41
N ALA A 17 2.55 2.87 -5.07
CA ALA A 17 2.13 4.26 -5.23
C ALA A 17 0.86 4.38 -6.08
N THR A 18 0.75 3.64 -7.19
CA THR A 18 -0.46 3.61 -8.02
C THR A 18 -1.66 3.10 -7.23
N MET A 19 -1.48 2.02 -6.46
CA MET A 19 -2.52 1.45 -5.61
C MET A 19 -3.00 2.48 -4.57
N LEU A 20 -2.08 3.14 -3.87
CA LEU A 20 -2.41 4.15 -2.86
C LEU A 20 -3.16 5.36 -3.46
N ILE A 21 -2.75 5.84 -4.64
CA ILE A 21 -3.31 7.05 -5.24
C ILE A 21 -4.62 6.80 -5.99
N SER A 22 -4.73 5.66 -6.68
CA SER A 22 -5.81 5.41 -7.65
C SER A 22 -6.78 4.31 -7.26
N GLU A 23 -6.42 3.47 -6.29
CA GLU A 23 -7.16 2.24 -6.00
C GLU A 23 -7.50 2.06 -4.52
N TRP A 24 -7.02 2.93 -3.65
CA TRP A 24 -7.20 2.82 -2.21
C TRP A 24 -8.68 3.04 -1.85
N PRO A 25 -9.37 2.03 -1.27
CA PRO A 25 -10.79 2.10 -0.96
C PRO A 25 -11.09 2.62 0.46
N GLY A 26 -10.08 2.74 1.32
CA GLY A 26 -10.23 3.18 2.71
C GLY A 26 -10.35 4.70 2.82
N ASP A 27 -11.02 5.18 3.87
CA ASP A 27 -10.95 6.59 4.27
C ASP A 27 -9.49 6.89 4.66
N ASP A 28 -8.98 8.07 4.31
CA ASP A 28 -7.56 8.46 4.43
C ASP A 28 -7.05 8.46 5.89
N GLY A 29 -6.82 7.26 6.45
CA GLY A 29 -6.38 7.00 7.82
C GLY A 29 -4.93 7.38 8.08
N GLU A 30 -4.51 7.32 9.35
CA GLU A 30 -3.14 7.69 9.73
C GLU A 30 -2.11 6.77 9.06
N GLU A 31 -2.38 5.47 9.05
CA GLU A 31 -1.48 4.50 8.44
C GLU A 31 -1.45 4.64 6.92
N TYR A 32 -2.55 5.08 6.28
CA TYR A 32 -2.54 5.42 4.86
C TYR A 32 -1.55 6.56 4.56
N VAL A 33 -1.58 7.65 5.31
CA VAL A 33 -0.65 8.78 5.13
C VAL A 33 0.79 8.33 5.35
N VAL A 34 1.02 7.47 6.35
CA VAL A 34 2.34 6.87 6.62
C VAL A 34 2.78 5.97 5.46
N ALA A 35 1.90 5.17 4.89
CA ALA A 35 2.18 4.31 3.74
C ALA A 35 2.56 5.13 2.50
N VAL A 36 1.82 6.21 2.20
CA VAL A 36 2.13 7.13 1.09
C VAL A 36 3.51 7.75 1.26
N ARG A 37 3.80 8.28 2.46
CA ARG A 37 5.10 8.90 2.77
C ARG A 37 6.24 7.90 2.67
N THR A 38 6.08 6.72 3.27
CA THR A 38 7.12 5.68 3.28
C THR A 38 7.37 5.13 1.88
N CYS A 39 6.34 4.96 1.06
CA CYS A 39 6.48 4.63 -0.36
C CYS A 39 7.29 5.69 -1.11
N LEU A 40 6.96 6.98 -0.92
CA LEU A 40 7.69 8.06 -1.57
C LEU A 40 9.17 8.09 -1.14
N ASP A 41 9.44 7.92 0.15
CA ASP A 41 10.80 7.88 0.68
C ASP A 41 11.59 6.68 0.16
N ALA A 42 10.94 5.52 0.01
CA ALA A 42 11.54 4.34 -0.58
C ALA A 42 11.82 4.53 -2.08
N ILE A 43 10.93 5.20 -2.83
CA ILE A 43 11.14 5.56 -4.24
C ILE A 43 12.35 6.50 -4.37
N ARG A 44 12.52 7.42 -3.42
CA ARG A 44 13.66 8.33 -3.33
C ARG A 44 14.95 7.66 -2.84
N GLY A 45 14.87 6.41 -2.38
CA GLY A 45 16.01 5.68 -1.82
C GLY A 45 16.40 6.10 -0.40
N THR A 46 15.56 6.88 0.29
CA THR A 46 15.78 7.34 1.67
C THR A 46 15.47 6.26 2.70
N THR A 47 14.57 5.34 2.37
CA THR A 47 14.08 4.27 3.25
C THR A 47 14.13 2.93 2.51
N PRO A 48 14.42 1.80 3.17
CA PRO A 48 14.41 0.49 2.51
C PRO A 48 13.02 0.14 1.95
N PRO A 49 12.93 -0.55 0.79
CA PRO A 49 11.66 -0.98 0.20
C PRO A 49 10.79 -1.84 1.12
N ASN A 50 11.41 -2.60 2.03
CA ASN A 50 10.69 -3.40 3.01
C ASN A 50 9.85 -2.55 3.97
N ALA A 51 10.29 -1.35 4.32
CA ALA A 51 9.51 -0.45 5.18
C ALA A 51 8.24 0.04 4.46
N ALA A 52 8.32 0.30 3.15
CA ALA A 52 7.15 0.65 2.35
C ALA A 52 6.14 -0.51 2.31
N ARG A 53 6.63 -1.75 2.18
CA ARG A 53 5.78 -2.96 2.28
C ARG A 53 5.08 -3.05 3.64
N GLU A 54 5.82 -2.88 4.73
CA GLU A 54 5.26 -2.93 6.09
C GLU A 54 4.21 -1.83 6.31
N ALA A 55 4.49 -0.60 5.88
CA ALA A 55 3.55 0.50 5.99
C ALA A 55 2.26 0.23 5.18
N LEU A 56 2.36 -0.37 3.98
CA LEU A 56 1.18 -0.78 3.21
C LEU A 56 0.32 -1.82 3.96
N MET A 57 0.96 -2.80 4.60
CA MET A 57 0.23 -3.84 5.35
C MET A 57 -0.52 -3.23 6.54
N ARG A 58 0.10 -2.30 7.27
CA ARG A 58 -0.57 -1.58 8.37
C ARG A 58 -1.72 -0.72 7.89
N ALA A 59 -1.54 0.00 6.79
CA ALA A 59 -2.62 0.77 6.18
C ALA A 59 -3.78 -0.14 5.77
N ALA A 60 -3.48 -1.32 5.23
CA ALA A 60 -4.51 -2.28 4.85
C ALA A 60 -5.24 -2.83 6.09
N ASP A 61 -4.53 -3.12 7.17
CA ASP A 61 -5.11 -3.54 8.45
C ASP A 61 -6.05 -2.46 9.02
N GLU A 62 -5.65 -1.18 8.99
CA GLU A 62 -6.48 -0.05 9.43
C GLU A 62 -7.75 0.09 8.57
N ALA A 63 -7.60 -0.01 7.25
CA ALA A 63 -8.71 0.11 6.30
C ALA A 63 -9.59 -1.16 6.23
N GLY A 64 -9.26 -2.23 6.95
CA GLY A 64 -9.96 -3.51 6.88
C GLY A 64 -9.81 -4.24 5.53
N ILE A 65 -8.76 -3.90 4.76
CA ILE A 65 -8.45 -4.48 3.46
C ILE A 65 -7.66 -5.77 3.66
N ARG A 66 -8.13 -6.86 3.07
CA ARG A 66 -7.40 -8.14 3.10
C ARG A 66 -6.27 -8.12 2.07
N TYR A 67 -5.08 -8.55 2.47
CA TYR A 67 -3.93 -8.68 1.58
C TYR A 67 -3.32 -10.09 1.64
N LEU A 68 -2.59 -10.43 0.59
CA LEU A 68 -1.76 -11.64 0.52
C LEU A 68 -0.31 -11.18 0.41
N SER A 69 0.56 -11.63 1.32
CA SER A 69 1.99 -11.37 1.28
C SER A 69 2.74 -12.68 1.02
N VAL A 70 3.75 -12.62 0.15
CA VAL A 70 4.70 -13.72 -0.03
C VAL A 70 5.88 -13.43 0.89
N VAL A 71 6.09 -14.30 1.87
CA VAL A 71 7.26 -14.25 2.76
C VAL A 71 8.36 -15.11 2.11
N HIS A 72 9.53 -14.53 1.87
CA HIS A 72 10.69 -15.21 1.29
C HIS A 72 11.73 -15.50 2.37
#